data_AF-A0AAD6BW54-F1
#
_entry.id   AF-A0AAD6BW54-F1
#
_cell.length_a   1.000
_cell.length_b   1.000
_cell.length_c   1.000
_cell.angle_alpha   90.00
_cell.angle_beta   90.00
_cell.angle_gamma   90.00
#
_symmetry.space_group_name_H-M   'P 1'
#
loop_
_entity.id
_entity.type
_entity.pdbx_description
1 polymer ?
#
loop_
_entity_poly.entity_id
_entity_poly.type
_entity_poly.pdbx_seq_one_letter_code
_entity_poly.pdbx_strand_id
1 'polypeptide(L)'
;MLLNVYREAGVEAAFQAFQTEMKGYENTPPLSKPAHQDGQNFWENEFMQFTIYYLDLRKIVDSKVSICVAAGVKSADAFYAPTTVPQSQILGCPRFIFPGHHSGYDAEPIPFATELLKALKLLDDQRNRD
;
A
#
# COMPACT_ATOMS: atom_id res chain seq x y z
N MET A 1 -7.24 -14.93 -14.14
CA MET A 1 -6.93 -13.49 -14.06
C MET A 1 -8.05 -12.81 -13.30
N LEU A 2 -7.76 -12.01 -12.27
CA LEU A 2 -8.76 -11.49 -11.31
C LEU A 2 -9.90 -10.70 -11.98
N LEU A 3 -9.63 -9.96 -13.05
CA LEU A 3 -10.67 -9.28 -13.83
C LEU A 3 -11.69 -10.21 -14.49
N ASN A 4 -11.30 -11.44 -14.87
CA ASN A 4 -12.26 -12.42 -15.39
C ASN A 4 -13.17 -12.92 -14.27
N VAL A 5 -12.60 -13.15 -13.08
CA VAL A 5 -13.38 -13.54 -11.89
C VAL A 5 -14.41 -12.45 -11.57
N TYR A 6 -14.02 -11.18 -11.61
CA TYR A 6 -14.96 -10.08 -11.44
C TYR A 6 -16.08 -10.09 -12.49
N ARG A 7 -15.76 -10.23 -13.78
CA ARG A 7 -16.74 -10.24 -14.87
C ARG A 7 -17.71 -11.43 -14.81
N GLU A 8 -17.25 -12.58 -14.35
CA GLU A 8 -18.03 -13.82 -14.34
C GLU A 8 -18.76 -14.07 -13.02
N ALA A 9 -18.18 -13.65 -11.89
CA ALA A 9 -18.62 -14.01 -10.54
C ALA A 9 -18.81 -12.81 -9.58
N GLY A 10 -18.57 -11.58 -10.04
CA GLY A 10 -18.87 -10.37 -9.28
C GLY A 10 -17.79 -9.92 -8.28
N VAL A 11 -18.11 -8.87 -7.52
CA VAL A 11 -17.19 -8.13 -6.64
C VAL A 11 -16.66 -9.01 -5.51
N GLU A 12 -17.54 -9.75 -4.84
CA GLU A 12 -17.19 -10.55 -3.67
C GLU A 12 -16.21 -11.67 -4.04
N ALA A 13 -16.49 -12.41 -5.11
CA ALA A 13 -15.63 -13.49 -5.59
C ALA A 13 -14.26 -12.96 -6.03
N ALA A 14 -14.24 -11.81 -6.71
CA ALA A 14 -12.99 -11.16 -7.13
C ALA A 14 -12.16 -10.70 -5.94
N PHE A 15 -12.76 -10.10 -4.90
CA PHE A 15 -12.04 -9.72 -3.69
C PHE A 15 -11.54 -10.92 -2.89
N GLN A 16 -12.32 -11.99 -2.79
CA GLN A 16 -11.85 -13.24 -2.16
C GLN A 16 -10.62 -13.79 -2.88
N ALA A 17 -10.64 -13.82 -4.21
CA ALA A 17 -9.50 -14.24 -5.00
C ALA A 17 -8.30 -13.27 -4.90
N PHE A 18 -8.54 -11.95 -4.79
CA PHE A 18 -7.46 -10.98 -4.65
C PHE A 18 -6.79 -11.05 -3.27
N GLN A 19 -7.57 -11.30 -2.21
CA GLN A 19 -7.06 -11.41 -0.85
C GLN A 19 -6.04 -12.53 -0.66
N THR A 20 -6.03 -13.56 -1.52
CA THR A 20 -5.02 -14.63 -1.45
C THR A 20 -3.61 -14.16 -1.82
N GLU A 21 -3.49 -13.02 -2.52
CA GLU A 21 -2.21 -12.40 -2.86
C GLU A 21 -1.67 -11.52 -1.72
N MET A 22 -2.47 -11.29 -0.68
CA MET A 22 -2.14 -10.47 0.47
C MET A 22 -1.68 -11.36 1.63
N LYS A 23 -0.73 -10.87 2.44
CA LYS A 23 -0.16 -11.64 3.58
C LYS A 23 -0.34 -10.91 4.90
N GLY A 24 -0.40 -11.66 5.99
CA GLY A 24 -0.40 -11.12 7.35
C GLY A 24 -1.78 -10.79 7.92
N TYR A 25 -2.85 -11.35 7.34
CA TYR A 25 -4.24 -11.13 7.75
C TYR A 25 -4.77 -12.21 8.73
N GLU A 26 -3.99 -13.25 9.02
CA GLU A 26 -4.44 -14.49 9.69
C GLU A 26 -4.98 -14.26 11.10
N ASN A 27 -4.56 -13.18 11.76
CA ASN A 27 -5.00 -12.80 13.12
C ASN A 27 -5.45 -11.34 13.18
N THR A 28 -5.89 -10.79 12.05
CA THR A 28 -6.33 -9.40 11.96
C THR A 28 -7.76 -9.27 12.50
N PRO A 29 -8.05 -8.27 13.36
CA PRO A 29 -9.42 -7.95 13.74
C PRO A 29 -10.31 -7.70 12.51
N PRO A 30 -11.63 -7.92 12.58
CA PRO A 30 -12.51 -7.63 11.46
C PRO A 30 -12.29 -6.20 10.93
N LEU A 31 -11.86 -6.11 9.67
CA LEU A 31 -11.64 -4.85 9.00
C LEU A 31 -12.96 -4.23 8.55
N SER A 32 -12.95 -2.92 8.37
CA SER A 32 -14.09 -2.21 7.81
C SER A 32 -14.36 -2.72 6.40
N LYS A 33 -15.58 -3.20 6.14
CA LYS A 33 -15.98 -3.60 4.78
C LYS A 33 -16.28 -2.34 3.97
N PRO A 34 -15.67 -2.17 2.78
CA PRO A 34 -16.02 -1.06 1.90
C PRO A 34 -17.48 -1.18 1.46
N ALA A 35 -18.09 -0.06 1.06
CA ALA A 35 -19.43 -0.11 0.48
C ALA A 35 -19.38 -0.89 -0.84
N HIS A 36 -20.46 -1.59 -1.19
CA HIS A 36 -20.52 -2.40 -2.41
C HIS A 36 -20.17 -1.58 -3.66
N GLN A 37 -20.67 -0.35 -3.74
CA GLN A 37 -20.39 0.59 -4.83
C GLN A 37 -18.89 0.93 -4.96
N ASP A 38 -18.15 1.02 -3.86
CA ASP A 38 -16.71 1.28 -3.88
C ASP A 38 -15.97 0.05 -4.41
N GLY A 39 -16.44 -1.14 -4.04
CA GLY A 39 -15.94 -2.39 -4.58
C GLY A 39 -16.17 -2.52 -6.09
N GLN A 40 -17.36 -2.16 -6.58
CA GLN A 40 -17.64 -2.11 -8.02
C GLN A 40 -16.72 -1.13 -8.74
N ASN A 41 -16.62 0.11 -8.23
CA ASN A 41 -15.75 1.13 -8.81
C ASN A 41 -14.29 0.68 -8.89
N PHE A 42 -13.78 0.03 -7.83
CA PHE A 42 -12.42 -0.50 -7.81
C PHE A 42 -12.19 -1.47 -8.98
N TRP A 43 -13.07 -2.45 -9.18
CA TRP A 43 -12.90 -3.45 -10.23
C TRP A 43 -13.13 -2.92 -11.64
N GLU A 44 -14.08 -1.99 -11.82
CA GLU A 44 -14.40 -1.40 -13.12
C GLU A 44 -13.32 -0.40 -13.57
N ASN A 45 -12.78 0.39 -12.64
CA ASN A 45 -12.02 1.59 -12.99
C ASN A 45 -10.58 1.61 -12.45
N GLU A 46 -10.30 0.96 -11.31
CA GLU A 46 -9.02 1.15 -10.60
C GLU A 46 -8.07 -0.05 -10.74
N PHE A 47 -8.59 -1.27 -10.68
CA PHE A 47 -7.79 -2.49 -10.60
C PHE A 47 -6.85 -2.63 -11.80
N MET A 48 -7.37 -2.38 -13.02
CA MET A 48 -6.55 -2.48 -14.23
C MET A 48 -5.41 -1.45 -14.19
N GLN A 49 -5.72 -0.19 -13.88
CA GLN A 49 -4.73 0.87 -13.75
C GLN A 49 -3.67 0.52 -12.70
N PHE A 50 -4.07 0.02 -11.54
CA PHE A 50 -3.18 -0.44 -10.48
C PHE A 50 -2.16 -1.49 -10.99
N THR A 51 -2.58 -2.41 -11.87
CA THR A 51 -1.71 -3.48 -12.38
C THR A 51 -0.78 -3.08 -13.53
N ILE A 52 -1.10 -2.01 -14.27
CA ILE A 52 -0.34 -1.60 -15.47
C ILE A 52 0.43 -0.29 -15.29
N TYR A 53 0.16 0.44 -14.21
CA TYR A 53 0.77 1.76 -14.02
C TYR A 53 2.27 1.64 -13.77
N TYR A 54 3.05 2.27 -14.66
CA TYR A 54 4.50 2.32 -14.57
C TYR A 54 4.95 3.77 -14.37
N LEU A 55 5.34 4.10 -13.13
CA LEU A 55 5.78 5.43 -12.76
C LEU A 55 7.30 5.59 -12.96
N ASP A 56 7.71 6.62 -13.69
CA ASP A 56 9.12 7.02 -13.74
C ASP A 56 9.50 7.76 -12.45
N LEU A 57 10.01 7.00 -11.48
CA LEU A 57 10.42 7.51 -10.17
C LEU A 57 11.53 8.58 -10.26
N ARG A 58 12.30 8.62 -11.35
CA ARG A 58 13.37 9.62 -11.52
C ARG A 58 12.80 11.04 -11.64
N LYS A 59 11.62 11.18 -12.25
CA LYS A 59 10.94 12.48 -12.33
C LYS A 59 10.48 13.00 -10.96
N ILE A 60 10.24 12.11 -10.00
CA ILE A 60 9.91 12.52 -8.62
C ILE A 60 11.16 13.09 -7.94
N VAL A 61 12.33 12.50 -8.17
CA VAL A 61 13.60 13.01 -7.64
C VAL A 61 13.82 14.46 -8.08
N ASP A 62 13.56 14.76 -9.36
CA ASP A 62 13.72 16.11 -9.92
C ASP A 62 12.77 17.14 -9.27
N SER A 63 11.63 16.71 -8.75
CA SER A 63 10.64 17.60 -8.13
C SER A 63 11.02 18.07 -6.72
N LYS A 64 12.07 17.49 -6.11
CA LYS A 64 12.56 17.81 -4.76
C LYS A 64 11.48 17.74 -3.66
N VAL A 65 10.41 16.98 -3.88
CA VAL A 65 9.40 16.76 -2.85
C VAL A 65 9.95 15.84 -1.76
N SER A 66 9.62 16.14 -0.51
CA SER A 66 9.91 15.23 0.61
C SER A 66 9.02 13.99 0.50
N ILE A 67 9.63 12.82 0.29
CA ILE A 67 8.93 11.55 0.07
C ILE A 67 9.56 10.43 0.89
N CYS A 68 8.78 9.41 1.21
CA CYS A 68 9.27 8.12 1.71
C CYS A 68 8.49 6.98 1.07
N VAL A 69 8.99 5.76 1.22
CA VAL A 69 8.24 4.54 0.94
C VAL A 69 8.08 3.71 2.20
N ALA A 70 7.00 2.94 2.28
CA ALA A 70 6.69 2.15 3.47
C ALA A 70 6.08 0.79 3.12
N ALA A 71 6.31 -0.19 3.98
CA ALA A 71 5.63 -1.48 3.95
C ALA A 71 5.20 -1.89 5.36
N GLY A 72 4.14 -2.70 5.47
CA GLY A 72 3.75 -3.30 6.75
C GLY A 72 4.62 -4.51 7.09
N VAL A 73 5.06 -4.64 8.34
CA VAL A 73 5.90 -5.74 8.82
C VAL A 73 5.27 -7.11 8.56
N LYS A 74 3.96 -7.25 8.74
CA LYS A 74 3.23 -8.51 8.52
C LYS A 74 2.99 -8.81 7.04
N SER A 75 3.24 -7.84 6.14
CA SER A 75 3.18 -8.11 4.70
C SER A 75 4.32 -9.00 4.22
N ALA A 76 5.39 -9.16 5.00
CA ALA A 76 6.52 -10.05 4.72
C ALA A 76 7.01 -9.95 3.27
N ASP A 77 6.90 -11.04 2.52
CA ASP A 77 7.26 -11.20 1.11
C ASP A 77 6.05 -11.13 0.16
N ALA A 78 4.96 -10.47 0.56
CA ALA A 78 3.85 -10.14 -0.34
C ALA A 78 4.39 -9.27 -1.48
N PHE A 79 3.90 -9.47 -2.71
CA PHE A 79 4.54 -8.94 -3.93
C PHE A 79 4.88 -7.44 -3.87
N TYR A 80 4.07 -6.62 -3.21
CA TYR A 80 4.28 -5.17 -3.07
C TYR A 80 5.35 -4.81 -2.02
N ALA A 81 5.55 -5.60 -0.97
CA ALA A 81 6.42 -5.21 0.14
C ALA A 81 7.92 -5.16 -0.24
N PRO A 82 8.50 -6.13 -0.98
CA PRO A 82 9.88 -6.06 -1.44
C PRO A 82 10.14 -4.92 -2.42
N THR A 83 9.14 -4.49 -3.21
CA THR A 83 9.30 -3.42 -4.21
C THR A 83 9.68 -2.07 -3.60
N THR A 84 9.36 -1.87 -2.33
CA THR A 84 9.73 -0.65 -1.59
C THR A 84 11.26 -0.49 -1.42
N VAL A 85 12.05 -1.57 -1.50
CA VAL A 85 13.51 -1.50 -1.41
C VAL A 85 14.14 -0.83 -2.65
N PRO A 86 13.93 -1.33 -3.88
CA PRO A 86 14.44 -0.64 -5.07
C PRO A 86 13.80 0.74 -5.26
N GLN A 87 12.53 0.93 -4.86
CA GLN A 87 11.90 2.27 -4.90
C GLN A 87 12.64 3.27 -4.01
N SER A 88 12.99 2.92 -2.77
CA SER A 88 13.72 3.83 -1.88
C SER A 88 15.11 4.16 -2.41
N GLN A 89 15.77 3.20 -3.07
CA GLN A 89 17.08 3.40 -3.69
C GLN A 89 17.00 4.36 -4.88
N ILE A 90 16.00 4.19 -5.77
CA ILE A 90 15.81 5.07 -6.94
C ILE A 90 15.43 6.49 -6.48
N LEU A 91 14.56 6.60 -5.48
CA LEU A 91 14.10 7.88 -4.95
C LEU A 91 15.12 8.56 -4.02
N GLY A 92 16.15 7.84 -3.56
CA GLY A 92 17.09 8.33 -2.55
C GLY A 92 16.41 8.69 -1.22
N CYS A 93 15.31 8.03 -0.88
CA CYS A 93 14.45 8.41 0.24
C CYS A 93 14.48 7.40 1.40
N PRO A 94 14.07 7.80 2.62
CA PRO A 94 13.87 6.85 3.71
C PRO A 94 12.84 5.77 3.36
N ARG A 95 13.07 4.57 3.88
CA ARG A 95 12.13 3.45 3.83
C ARG A 95 11.69 3.07 5.23
N PHE A 96 10.39 3.08 5.47
CA PHE A 96 9.80 2.71 6.76
C PHE A 96 9.18 1.31 6.73
N ILE A 97 9.22 0.63 7.88
CA ILE A 97 8.45 -0.58 8.13
C ILE A 97 7.45 -0.27 9.23
N PHE A 98 6.17 -0.24 8.87
CA PHE A 98 5.10 0.05 9.82
C PHE A 98 4.52 -1.22 10.44
N PRO A 99 3.90 -1.12 11.63
CA PRO A 99 3.12 -2.20 12.22
C PRO A 99 2.00 -2.67 11.29
N GLY A 100 1.62 -3.94 11.40
CA GLY A 100 0.55 -4.54 10.62
C GLY A 100 0.92 -5.00 9.21
N HIS A 101 -0.11 -5.37 8.45
CA HIS A 101 -0.04 -5.78 7.04
C HIS A 101 -0.39 -4.58 6.14
N HIS A 102 -0.89 -4.81 4.93
CA HIS A 102 -1.30 -3.76 3.99
C HIS A 102 -2.32 -2.76 4.56
N SER A 103 -3.18 -3.21 5.48
CA SER A 103 -4.20 -2.40 6.16
C SER A 103 -3.86 -2.15 7.63
N GLY A 104 -2.56 -2.04 7.97
CA GLY A 104 -2.09 -1.83 9.34
C GLY A 104 -2.70 -0.60 10.03
N TYR A 105 -3.10 0.42 9.26
CA TYR A 105 -3.79 1.60 9.78
C TYR A 105 -5.18 1.30 10.35
N ASP A 106 -5.88 0.27 9.84
CA ASP A 106 -7.20 -0.16 10.32
C ASP A 106 -7.06 -1.29 11.34
N ALA A 107 -6.16 -2.24 11.10
CA ALA A 107 -5.92 -3.39 11.97
C ALA A 107 -5.23 -3.01 13.29
N GLU A 108 -4.28 -2.07 13.26
CA GLU A 108 -3.41 -1.70 14.38
C GLU A 108 -3.24 -0.17 14.45
N PRO A 109 -4.33 0.61 14.61
CA PRO A 109 -4.33 2.06 14.39
C PRO A 109 -3.39 2.81 15.33
N ILE A 110 -3.33 2.43 16.60
CA ILE A 110 -2.49 3.12 17.60
C ILE A 110 -0.99 2.90 17.32
N PRO A 111 -0.49 1.65 17.18
CA PRO A 111 0.90 1.42 16.75
C PRO A 111 1.23 2.07 15.40
N PHE A 112 0.34 1.95 14.42
CA PHE A 112 0.54 2.53 13.10
C PHE A 112 0.69 4.06 13.16
N ALA A 113 -0.24 4.75 13.83
CA ALA A 113 -0.21 6.20 13.95
C ALA A 113 1.05 6.69 14.68
N THR A 114 1.51 5.95 15.69
CA THR A 114 2.74 6.28 16.42
C THR A 114 3.96 6.27 15.50
N GLU A 115 4.12 5.24 14.66
CA GLU A 115 5.23 5.19 13.70
C GLU A 115 5.07 6.17 12.54
N LEU A 116 3.84 6.43 12.10
CA LEU A 116 3.54 7.44 11.09
C LEU A 116 3.99 8.83 11.56
N LEU A 117 3.69 9.22 12.80
CA LEU A 117 4.10 10.52 13.34
C LEU A 117 5.63 10.67 13.39
N LYS A 118 6.36 9.59 13.71
CA LYS A 118 7.83 9.60 13.66
C LYS A 118 8.35 9.76 12.23
N ALA A 119 7.75 9.07 11.27
CA ALA A 119 8.11 9.18 9.86
C ALA A 119 7.86 10.60 9.32
N LEU A 120 6.68 11.16 9.59
CA LEU A 120 6.34 12.53 9.20
C LEU A 120 7.30 13.56 9.80
N LYS A 121 7.63 13.42 11.10
CA LYS A 121 8.61 14.29 11.75
C LYS A 121 9.98 14.21 11.07
N LEU A 122 10.46 13.02 10.73
CA LEU A 122 11.74 12.85 10.05
C LEU A 122 11.73 13.54 8.67
N LEU A 123 10.64 13.41 7.93
CA LEU A 123 10.47 14.06 6.63
C LEU A 123 10.43 15.59 6.73
N ASP A 124 9.71 16.13 7.72
CA ASP A 124 9.71 17.57 7.97
C ASP A 124 11.10 18.09 8.36
N ASP A 125 11.81 17.37 9.22
CA ASP A 125 13.17 17.72 9.64
C ASP A 125 14.16 17.63 8.45
N GLN A 126 13.94 16.73 7.48
CA GLN A 126 14.73 16.67 6.24
C GLN A 126 14.43 17.85 5.32
N ARG A 127 13.15 18.17 5.10
CA ARG A 127 12.75 19.31 4.26
C ARG A 127 13.32 20.65 4.75
N ASN A 128 13.41 20.84 6.07
CA ASN A 128 13.86 22.11 6.66
C ASN A 128 15.39 22.26 6.73
N ARG A 129 16.17 21.29 6.23
CA ARG A 129 17.64 21.32 6.20
C ARG A 129 18.23 21.80 4.87
N ASP A 130 17.41 21.83 3.82
CA ASP A 130 17.76 22.33 2.47
C ASP A 130 17.29 23.78 2.27
#